data_AF-A0A142XTV5-F1
#
_entry.id   AF-A0A142XTV5-F1
#
_cell.length_a   1.000
_cell.length_b   1.000
_cell.length_c   1.000
_cell.angle_alpha   90.00
_cell.angle_beta   90.00
_cell.angle_gamma   90.00
#
_symmetry.space_group_name_H-M   'P 1'
#
loop_
_entity.id
_entity.type
_entity.pdbx_description
1 polymer ?
#
loop_
_entity_poly.entity_id
_entity_poly.type
_entity_poly.pdbx_seq_one_letter_code
_entity_poly.pdbx_strand_id
1 'polypeptide(L)'
;MSAPVYVLPPLLTGPAQTAPASTDVVDLLRQLVALQQEQVTLLKAQSAAHDPLSRWRALLARWTGEFPGIGGTCKQVLPAIERAYLGLVREVTDKLTEDAEVLTDEFVLAEFLDRYGTKLAQMGNIVNQLTPLADASSTENG
;
A
#
# COMPACT_ATOMS: atom_id res chain seq x y z
N MET A 1 43.24 37.56 21.24
CA MET A 1 42.73 36.90 22.46
C MET A 1 41.23 37.19 22.53
N SER A 2 40.41 36.22 22.13
CA SER A 2 38.94 36.32 22.10
C SER A 2 38.38 35.95 23.47
N ALA A 3 37.51 36.80 24.03
CA ALA A 3 36.66 36.47 25.16
C ALA A 3 35.21 36.32 24.64
N PRO A 4 34.51 35.21 24.95
CA PRO A 4 33.12 35.04 24.54
C PRO A 4 32.21 35.93 25.38
N VAL A 5 31.41 36.77 24.72
CA VAL A 5 30.31 37.51 25.34
C VAL A 5 29.22 36.51 25.70
N TYR A 6 29.10 36.19 26.98
CA TYR A 6 27.95 35.45 27.51
C TYR A 6 26.72 36.37 27.43
N VAL A 7 25.83 36.10 26.48
CA VAL A 7 24.47 36.64 26.50
C VAL A 7 23.72 35.83 27.55
N LEU A 8 23.55 36.42 28.75
CA LEU A 8 22.69 35.85 29.78
C LEU A 8 21.26 35.78 29.21
N PRO A 9 20.58 34.61 29.24
CA PRO A 9 19.17 34.56 28.90
C PRO A 9 18.39 35.46 29.88
N PRO A 10 17.28 36.09 29.46
CA PRO A 10 16.48 36.88 30.37
C PRO A 10 16.04 35.99 31.53
N LEU A 11 16.33 36.46 32.74
CA LEU A 11 15.87 35.88 34.00
C LEU A 11 14.38 35.58 33.87
N LEU A 12 14.01 34.31 34.12
CA LEU A 12 12.62 33.87 34.28
C LEU A 12 11.95 34.72 35.36
N THR A 13 11.29 35.80 34.93
CA THR A 13 10.50 36.68 35.78
C THR A 13 9.21 35.97 36.13
N GLY A 14 9.24 35.26 37.26
CA GLY A 14 8.09 34.82 38.04
C GLY A 14 7.14 33.83 37.35
N PRO A 15 6.24 33.18 38.09
CA PRO A 15 5.10 32.53 37.45
C PRO A 15 4.33 33.65 36.76
N ALA A 16 4.42 33.72 35.43
CA ALA A 16 3.40 34.35 34.63
C ALA A 16 2.10 33.75 35.13
N GLN A 17 1.27 34.57 35.79
CA GLN A 17 -0.08 34.19 36.14
C GLN A 17 -0.65 33.58 34.86
N THR A 18 -0.94 32.28 34.91
CA THR A 18 -1.79 31.66 33.93
C THR A 18 -3.10 32.41 34.03
N ALA A 19 -3.27 33.44 33.19
CA ALA A 19 -4.58 33.96 32.88
C ALA A 19 -5.45 32.72 32.65
N PRO A 20 -6.64 32.61 33.27
CA PRO A 20 -7.51 31.49 33.00
C PRO A 20 -7.61 31.42 31.48
N ALA A 21 -7.26 30.27 30.89
CA ALA A 21 -7.53 30.07 29.47
C ALA A 21 -8.96 30.55 29.28
N SER A 22 -9.14 31.62 28.50
CA SER A 22 -10.46 32.24 28.37
C SER A 22 -11.43 31.12 28.05
N THR A 23 -12.57 31.07 28.73
CA THR A 23 -13.54 29.97 28.61
C THR A 23 -13.79 29.65 27.12
N ASP A 24 -13.79 30.69 26.29
CA ASP A 24 -13.83 30.63 24.82
C ASP A 24 -12.75 29.74 24.18
N VAL A 25 -11.49 29.79 24.64
CA VAL A 25 -10.39 28.93 24.16
C VAL A 25 -10.64 27.48 24.56
N VAL A 26 -11.13 27.24 25.78
CA VAL A 26 -11.45 25.88 26.24
C VAL A 26 -12.63 25.32 25.45
N ASP A 27 -13.65 26.13 25.16
CA ASP A 27 -14.82 25.73 24.38
C ASP A 27 -14.46 25.49 22.91
N LEU A 28 -13.61 26.32 22.32
CA LEU A 28 -13.07 26.11 20.98
C LEU A 28 -12.30 24.80 20.89
N LEU A 29 -11.46 24.49 21.88
CA LEU A 29 -10.72 23.23 21.94
C LEU A 29 -11.67 22.02 22.05
N ARG A 30 -12.75 22.12 22.84
CA ARG A 30 -13.77 21.06 22.92
C ARG A 30 -14.50 20.86 21.59
N GLN A 31 -14.86 21.95 20.90
CA GLN A 31 -15.46 21.89 19.58
C GLN A 31 -14.52 21.28 18.54
N LEU A 32 -13.23 21.62 18.59
CA LEU A 32 -12.22 21.07 17.70
C LEU A 32 -12.03 19.57 17.94
N VAL A 33 -12.00 19.13 19.20
CA VAL A 33 -11.95 17.70 19.56
C VAL A 33 -13.21 16.97 19.09
N ALA A 34 -14.39 17.56 19.23
CA ALA A 34 -15.65 16.96 18.75
C ALA A 34 -15.64 16.79 17.22
N LEU A 35 -15.21 17.82 16.48
CA LEU A 35 -15.05 17.75 15.02
C LEU A 35 -14.01 16.70 14.61
N GLN A 36 -12.90 16.59 15.34
CA GLN A 36 -11.90 15.54 15.08
C GLN A 36 -12.45 14.13 15.29
N GLN A 37 -13.27 13.92 16.32
CA GLN A 37 -13.93 12.63 16.56
C GLN A 37 -14.91 12.27 15.44
N GLU A 38 -15.67 13.25 14.96
CA GLU A 38 -16.56 13.07 13.81
C GLU A 38 -15.78 12.75 12.53
N GLN A 39 -14.70 13.49 12.26
CA GLN A 39 -13.80 13.21 11.13
C GLN A 39 -13.22 11.80 11.19
N VAL A 40 -12.74 11.36 12.36
CA VAL A 40 -12.24 9.99 12.55
C VAL A 40 -13.33 8.96 12.26
N THR A 41 -14.57 9.25 12.65
CA THR A 41 -15.71 8.35 12.40
C THR A 41 -16.02 8.23 10.91
N LEU A 42 -16.05 9.35 10.20
CA LEU A 42 -16.25 9.38 8.75
C LEU A 42 -15.11 8.68 8.00
N LEU A 43 -13.86 8.90 8.41
CA LEU A 43 -12.70 8.23 7.83
C LEU A 43 -12.73 6.71 8.06
N LYS A 44 -13.16 6.25 9.23
CA LYS A 44 -13.36 4.82 9.49
C LYS A 44 -14.42 4.22 8.56
N ALA A 45 -15.57 4.89 8.43
CA ALA A 45 -16.64 4.48 7.53
C ALA A 45 -16.19 4.43 6.06
N GLN A 46 -15.42 5.43 5.63
CA GLN A 46 -14.82 5.46 4.30
C GLN A 46 -13.83 4.31 4.11
N SER A 47 -12.96 4.02 5.08
CA SER A 47 -12.02 2.91 4.98
C SER A 47 -12.72 1.55 4.87
N ALA A 48 -13.84 1.37 5.57
CA ALA A 48 -14.63 0.14 5.51
C ALA A 48 -15.35 0.00 4.16
N ALA A 49 -15.85 1.10 3.59
CA ALA A 49 -16.46 1.12 2.26
C ALA A 49 -15.45 0.86 1.14
N HIS A 50 -14.19 1.24 1.35
CA HIS A 50 -13.09 1.05 0.40
C HIS A 50 -12.25 -0.20 0.69
N ASP A 51 -12.81 -1.23 1.32
CA ASP A 51 -12.10 -2.49 1.51
C ASP A 51 -12.01 -3.26 0.17
N PRO A 52 -10.84 -3.27 -0.51
CA PRO A 52 -10.71 -3.86 -1.84
C PRO A 52 -10.83 -5.40 -1.81
N LEU A 53 -10.71 -6.00 -0.62
CA LEU A 53 -10.79 -7.44 -0.41
C LEU A 53 -12.20 -7.90 -0.03
N SER A 54 -13.12 -6.99 0.32
CA SER A 54 -14.50 -7.31 0.72
C SER A 54 -15.22 -8.20 -0.30
N ARG A 55 -15.14 -7.85 -1.59
CA ARG A 55 -15.73 -8.64 -2.68
C ARG A 55 -15.15 -10.05 -2.78
N TRP A 56 -13.85 -10.20 -2.51
CA TRP A 56 -13.14 -11.47 -2.63
C TRP A 56 -13.43 -12.37 -1.43
N ARG A 57 -13.49 -11.82 -0.22
CA ARG A 57 -13.98 -12.53 0.97
C ARG A 57 -15.40 -13.03 0.78
N ALA A 58 -16.31 -12.19 0.26
CA ALA A 58 -17.68 -12.60 -0.03
C ALA A 58 -17.74 -13.73 -1.09
N LEU A 59 -16.86 -13.70 -2.09
CA LEU A 59 -16.75 -14.76 -3.09
C LEU A 59 -16.25 -16.07 -2.48
N LEU A 60 -15.19 -16.02 -1.66
CA LEU A 60 -14.66 -17.20 -0.96
C LEU A 60 -15.74 -17.78 -0.03
N ALA A 61 -16.36 -16.96 0.82
CA ALA A 61 -17.43 -17.34 1.73
C ALA A 61 -18.58 -18.08 1.01
N ARG A 62 -19.03 -17.53 -0.14
CA ARG A 62 -20.11 -18.10 -0.95
C ARG A 62 -19.81 -19.50 -1.48
N TRP A 63 -18.55 -19.80 -1.78
CA TRP A 63 -18.13 -21.04 -2.44
C TRP A 63 -17.36 -21.99 -1.51
N THR A 64 -17.30 -21.71 -0.21
CA THR A 64 -16.59 -22.52 0.80
C THR A 64 -17.02 -23.98 0.83
N GLY A 65 -18.30 -24.27 0.59
CA GLY A 65 -18.84 -25.64 0.59
C GLY A 65 -18.34 -26.50 -0.58
N GLU A 66 -18.08 -25.90 -1.73
CA GLU A 66 -17.64 -26.60 -2.95
C GLU A 66 -16.12 -26.57 -3.12
N PHE A 67 -15.47 -25.48 -2.69
CA PHE A 67 -14.02 -25.26 -2.83
C PHE A 67 -13.38 -24.94 -1.48
N PRO A 68 -13.36 -25.90 -0.53
CA PRO A 68 -12.79 -25.66 0.80
C PRO A 68 -11.28 -25.38 0.72
N GLY A 69 -10.80 -24.36 1.42
CA GLY A 69 -9.38 -24.04 1.50
C GLY A 69 -8.75 -23.48 0.22
N ILE A 70 -9.56 -23.10 -0.79
CA ILE A 70 -9.05 -22.55 -2.06
C ILE A 70 -8.18 -21.30 -1.84
N GLY A 71 -8.59 -20.40 -0.95
CA GLY A 71 -7.81 -19.21 -0.61
C GLY A 71 -6.43 -19.55 -0.03
N GLY A 72 -6.38 -20.53 0.88
CA GLY A 72 -5.13 -21.04 1.43
C GLY A 72 -4.25 -21.72 0.36
N THR A 73 -4.85 -22.43 -0.58
CA THR A 73 -4.14 -23.03 -1.72
C THR A 73 -3.57 -21.95 -2.65
N CYS A 74 -4.34 -20.90 -2.96
CA CYS A 74 -3.86 -19.73 -3.69
C CYS A 74 -2.64 -19.12 -2.99
N LYS A 75 -2.69 -18.95 -1.66
CA LYS A 75 -1.58 -18.44 -0.85
C LYS A 75 -0.34 -19.33 -0.89
N GLN A 76 -0.51 -20.65 -0.94
CA GLN A 76 0.62 -21.59 -1.03
C GLN A 76 1.30 -21.57 -2.41
N VAL A 77 0.52 -21.43 -3.49
CA VAL A 77 1.04 -21.48 -4.86
C VAL A 77 1.56 -20.12 -5.34
N LEU A 78 1.04 -19.01 -4.79
CA LEU A 78 1.40 -17.65 -5.20
C LEU A 78 2.92 -17.40 -5.27
N PRO A 79 3.76 -17.79 -4.28
CA PRO A 79 5.20 -17.56 -4.34
C PRO A 79 5.90 -18.30 -5.49
N ALA A 80 5.37 -19.45 -5.92
CA ALA A 80 5.90 -20.18 -7.06
C ALA A 80 5.61 -19.45 -8.38
N ILE A 81 4.40 -18.91 -8.52
CA ILE A 81 3.98 -18.14 -9.69
C ILE A 81 4.71 -16.79 -9.75
N GLU A 82 4.83 -16.08 -8.63
CA GLU A 82 5.59 -14.83 -8.54
C GLU A 82 7.05 -15.03 -8.95
N ARG A 83 7.67 -16.14 -8.50
CA ARG A 83 9.05 -16.47 -8.89
C ARG A 83 9.16 -16.75 -10.40
N ALA A 84 8.18 -17.44 -10.99
CA ALA A 84 8.16 -17.67 -12.43
C ALA A 84 7.98 -16.37 -13.23
N TYR A 85 7.09 -15.48 -12.78
CA TYR A 85 6.89 -14.15 -13.35
C TYR A 85 8.17 -13.32 -13.31
N LEU A 86 8.81 -13.24 -12.13
CA LEU A 86 10.07 -12.51 -11.96
C LEU A 86 11.21 -13.12 -12.79
N GLY A 87 11.21 -14.44 -12.96
CA GLY A 87 12.15 -15.12 -13.87
C GLY A 87 11.99 -14.65 -15.32
N LEU A 88 10.74 -14.53 -15.80
CA LEU A 88 10.45 -14.02 -17.14
C LEU A 88 10.81 -12.54 -17.28
N VAL A 89 10.48 -11.72 -16.28
CA VAL A 89 10.86 -10.29 -16.25
C VAL A 89 12.38 -10.17 -16.36
N ARG A 90 13.13 -10.98 -15.60
CA ARG A 90 14.58 -11.00 -15.66
C ARG A 90 15.10 -11.35 -17.05
N GLU A 91 14.58 -12.41 -17.68
CA GLU A 91 14.98 -12.81 -19.02
C GLU A 91 14.79 -11.66 -20.04
N VAL A 92 13.65 -10.98 -19.96
CA VAL A 92 13.31 -9.82 -20.79
C VAL A 92 14.28 -8.66 -20.54
N THR A 93 14.55 -8.33 -19.28
CA THR A 93 15.48 -7.23 -18.94
C THR A 93 16.92 -7.55 -19.31
N ASP A 94 17.37 -8.79 -19.09
CA ASP A 94 18.72 -9.23 -19.45
C ASP A 94 18.89 -9.11 -20.98
N LYS A 95 17.90 -9.49 -21.78
CA LYS A 95 17.96 -9.32 -23.24
C LYS A 95 18.01 -7.87 -23.71
N LEU A 96 17.22 -6.98 -23.10
CA LEU A 96 17.22 -5.56 -23.43
C LEU A 96 18.52 -4.85 -23.01
N THR A 97 19.19 -5.35 -21.97
CA THR A 97 20.47 -4.80 -21.53
C THR A 97 21.66 -5.31 -22.35
N GLU A 98 21.57 -6.54 -22.87
CA GLU A 98 22.56 -7.12 -23.78
C GLU A 98 22.49 -6.48 -25.18
N ASP A 99 21.29 -6.17 -25.65
CA ASP A 99 21.05 -5.62 -26.98
C ASP A 99 20.04 -4.45 -26.94
N ALA A 100 20.59 -3.24 -26.90
CA ALA A 100 19.79 -2.02 -26.90
C ALA A 100 19.17 -1.71 -28.28
N GLU A 101 19.64 -2.31 -29.37
CA GLU A 101 19.10 -2.08 -30.71
C GLU A 101 17.70 -2.67 -30.88
N VAL A 102 17.33 -3.64 -30.03
CA VAL A 102 15.99 -4.24 -29.94
C VAL A 102 14.88 -3.20 -29.80
N LEU A 103 15.14 -2.06 -29.13
CA LEU A 103 14.15 -1.01 -28.92
C LEU A 103 14.14 0.05 -30.03
N THR A 104 15.15 0.07 -30.89
CA THR A 104 15.29 1.07 -31.95
C THR A 104 14.92 0.55 -33.33
N ASP A 105 15.01 -0.76 -33.56
CA ASP A 105 14.57 -1.40 -34.80
C ASP A 105 13.13 -1.93 -34.64
N GLU A 106 12.20 -1.41 -35.45
CA GLU A 106 10.77 -1.76 -35.40
C GLU A 106 10.50 -3.25 -35.68
N PHE A 107 11.29 -3.87 -36.56
CA PHE A 107 11.13 -5.30 -36.88
C PHE A 107 11.59 -6.17 -35.71
N VAL A 108 12.75 -5.86 -35.14
CA VAL A 108 13.29 -6.57 -33.97
C VAL A 108 12.41 -6.36 -32.74
N LEU A 109 11.88 -5.16 -32.55
CA LEU A 109 10.92 -4.85 -31.50
C LEU A 109 9.63 -5.68 -31.65
N ALA A 110 9.09 -5.79 -32.87
CA ALA A 110 7.89 -6.58 -33.12
C ALA A 110 8.11 -8.07 -32.79
N GLU A 111 9.24 -8.65 -33.18
CA GLU A 111 9.60 -10.04 -32.85
C GLU A 111 9.79 -10.23 -31.33
N PHE A 112 10.43 -9.27 -30.68
CA PHE A 112 10.60 -9.26 -29.22
C PHE A 112 9.25 -9.23 -28.49
N LEU A 113 8.34 -8.35 -28.92
CA LEU A 113 7.00 -8.23 -28.37
C LEU A 113 6.16 -9.49 -28.58
N ASP A 114 6.25 -10.13 -29.75
CA ASP A 114 5.57 -11.40 -30.02
C ASP A 114 6.08 -12.51 -29.08
N ARG A 115 7.41 -12.59 -28.92
CA ARG A 115 8.07 -13.61 -28.09
C ARG A 115 7.78 -13.48 -26.59
N TYR A 116 7.81 -12.25 -26.06
CA TYR A 116 7.75 -11.99 -24.62
C TYR A 116 6.46 -11.33 -24.15
N GLY A 117 5.85 -10.48 -24.97
CA GLY A 117 4.72 -9.63 -24.58
C GLY A 117 3.51 -10.43 -24.09
N THR A 118 3.08 -11.43 -24.85
CA THR A 118 1.93 -12.27 -24.50
C THR A 118 2.16 -13.04 -23.20
N LYS A 119 3.34 -13.66 -23.04
CA LYS A 119 3.68 -14.45 -21.85
C LYS A 119 3.76 -13.57 -20.60
N LEU A 120 4.37 -12.38 -20.72
CA LEU A 120 4.49 -11.43 -19.63
C LEU A 120 3.11 -10.92 -19.17
N ALA A 121 2.26 -10.55 -20.13
CA ALA A 121 0.91 -10.09 -19.86
C ALA A 121 0.05 -11.18 -19.20
N GLN A 122 0.09 -12.41 -19.71
CA GLN A 122 -0.65 -13.54 -19.14
C GLN A 122 -0.20 -13.85 -17.72
N MET A 123 1.12 -13.93 -17.48
CA MET A 123 1.64 -14.26 -16.16
C MET A 123 1.35 -13.15 -15.14
N GLY A 124 1.49 -11.87 -15.54
CA GLY A 124 1.09 -10.73 -14.71
C GLY A 124 -0.40 -10.76 -14.36
N ASN A 125 -1.26 -11.12 -15.32
CA ASN A 125 -2.69 -11.26 -15.07
C ASN A 125 -3.00 -12.39 -14.08
N ILE A 126 -2.31 -13.53 -14.17
CA ILE A 126 -2.48 -14.64 -13.22
C ILE A 126 -2.11 -14.17 -11.81
N VAL A 127 -0.96 -13.51 -11.63
CA VAL A 127 -0.55 -12.94 -10.33
C VAL A 127 -1.63 -11.97 -9.82
N ASN A 128 -2.04 -10.99 -10.64
CA ASN A 128 -3.04 -9.99 -10.26
C ASN A 128 -4.41 -10.58 -9.85
N GLN A 129 -4.77 -11.74 -10.41
CA GLN A 129 -6.01 -12.43 -10.05
C GLN A 129 -5.87 -13.26 -8.77
N LEU A 130 -4.71 -13.89 -8.55
CA LEU A 130 -4.47 -14.77 -7.40
C LEU A 130 -4.10 -14.01 -6.12
N THR A 131 -3.37 -12.90 -6.22
CA THR A 131 -3.00 -12.07 -5.05
C THR A 131 -4.19 -11.69 -4.18
N PRO A 132 -5.29 -11.07 -4.70
CA PRO A 132 -6.40 -10.69 -3.85
C PRO A 132 -7.16 -11.89 -3.25
N LEU A 133 -7.14 -13.06 -3.91
CA LEU A 133 -7.72 -14.30 -3.37
C LEU A 133 -6.88 -14.84 -2.20
N ALA A 134 -5.55 -14.81 -2.33
CA ALA A 134 -4.62 -15.18 -1.27
C ALA A 134 -4.71 -14.23 -0.06
N ASP A 135 -4.81 -12.92 -0.31
CA ASP A 135 -4.91 -11.89 0.73
C ASP A 135 -6.25 -11.96 1.47
N ALA A 136 -7.36 -12.13 0.74
CA ALA A 136 -8.68 -12.29 1.33
C ALA A 136 -8.76 -13.49 2.30
N SER A 137 -8.06 -14.57 2.00
CA SER A 137 -7.99 -15.77 2.85
C SER A 137 -7.13 -15.60 4.10
N SER A 138 -6.22 -14.62 4.12
CA SER A 138 -5.35 -14.35 5.26
C SER A 138 -6.09 -13.68 6.41
N THR A 139 -7.20 -12.99 6.11
CA THR A 139 -8.07 -12.38 7.13
C THR A 139 -9.05 -13.39 7.75
N GLU A 140 -9.36 -14.51 7.09
CA GLU A 140 -10.28 -15.53 7.63
C GLU A 140 -9.62 -16.43 8.70
N ASN A 141 -8.29 -16.49 8.75
CA ASN A 141 -7.52 -17.34 9.68
C ASN A 141 -6.87 -16.56 10.84
N GLY A 142 -7.25 -15.30 11.08
CA GLY A 142 -6.80 -14.49 12.20
C GLY A 142 -7.96 -14.02 13.05
#